data_AF-A0A1M5E1M8-F1
#
_entry.id   AF-A0A1M5E1M8-F1
#
_cell.length_a   1.000
_cell.length_b   1.000
_cell.length_c   1.000
_cell.angle_alpha   90.00
_cell.angle_beta   90.00
_cell.angle_gamma   90.00
#
_symmetry.space_group_name_H-M   'P 1'
#
loop_
_entity.id
_entity.type
_entity.pdbx_description
1 polymer ?
#
loop_
_entity_poly.entity_id
_entity_poly.type
_entity_poly.pdbx_seq_one_letter_code
_entity_poly.pdbx_strand_id
1 'polypeptide(L)'
;MPTTSTDQPFLVFNCEACGQEGVSAMDKHERLRISSASNIDPARRHLNPTLHGNPGGPAAALADLYASGVLQPAWQAHRPYLRIVMGASPAFFRPDELDKIGTWVPERLQTWLTVALAALRTRFGDGLVHVSLHLDEDTPHLHILVALTYWNKPRKIDRRRKGETDAAFNARKAAAEADPGKRTVGRASHPTLKLQGSIAALRAAFGSDFAPLGIHPGHPKGLDDPKPKTTRQWINEERVRLAKEWAALAAERAQVPRLKEAAVRAAFAQVHAHYQAKIAGLKKKVSDMMSAVTAWMRPLVALRNEAAAEAGLVARIRQAFKGKPDAEMCRFTFTGI
;
A
#
# COMPACT_ATOMS: atom_id res chain seq x y z
N MET A 1 -13.63 -7.00 11.25
CA MET A 1 -13.81 -6.14 10.06
C MET A 1 -12.42 -5.77 9.56
N PRO A 2 -11.92 -6.34 8.45
CA PRO A 2 -10.54 -6.09 8.06
C PRO A 2 -10.38 -4.63 7.61
N THR A 3 -9.45 -3.93 8.24
CA THR A 3 -9.16 -2.50 8.10
C THR A 3 -8.11 -2.20 7.02
N THR A 4 -7.65 -3.21 6.28
CA THR A 4 -6.69 -3.07 5.17
C THR A 4 -7.22 -3.86 3.96
N SER A 5 -7.80 -3.16 2.98
CA SER A 5 -8.41 -3.76 1.79
C SER A 5 -7.40 -4.24 0.72
N THR A 6 -6.13 -4.44 1.09
CA THR A 6 -5.05 -4.70 0.13
C THR A 6 -4.94 -6.16 -0.32
N ASP A 7 -5.47 -7.11 0.45
CA ASP A 7 -5.20 -8.54 0.18
C ASP A 7 -6.37 -9.25 -0.52
N GLN A 8 -7.56 -8.64 -0.55
CA GLN A 8 -8.73 -9.24 -1.15
C GLN A 8 -8.83 -8.88 -2.65
N PRO A 9 -8.98 -9.86 -3.55
CA PRO A 9 -9.25 -9.60 -4.97
C PRO A 9 -10.45 -8.68 -5.21
N PHE A 10 -10.28 -7.66 -6.05
CA PHE A 10 -11.37 -6.74 -6.42
C PHE A 10 -11.40 -6.44 -7.92
N LEU A 11 -12.60 -6.14 -8.42
CA LEU A 11 -12.87 -5.78 -9.80
C LEU A 11 -12.36 -4.37 -10.09
N VAL A 12 -11.49 -4.26 -11.09
CA VAL A 12 -11.09 -2.98 -11.67
C VAL A 12 -12.00 -2.73 -12.86
N PHE A 13 -12.94 -1.79 -12.75
CA PHE A 13 -13.90 -1.50 -13.80
C PHE A 13 -14.03 0.02 -13.98
N ASN A 14 -13.58 0.52 -15.12
CA ASN A 14 -13.82 1.87 -15.59
C ASN A 14 -14.66 1.82 -16.87
N CYS A 15 -15.76 2.56 -16.91
CA CYS A 15 -16.65 2.62 -18.07
C CYS A 15 -17.00 4.07 -18.36
N GLU A 16 -16.71 4.50 -19.58
CA GLU A 16 -16.88 5.88 -20.03
C GLU A 16 -17.65 5.90 -21.34
N ALA A 17 -18.67 6.75 -21.41
CA ALA A 17 -19.28 7.08 -22.69
C ALA A 17 -18.31 7.95 -23.51
N CYS A 18 -18.15 7.69 -24.80
CA CYS A 18 -17.24 8.44 -25.66
C CYS A 18 -17.80 8.66 -27.06
N GLY A 19 -17.28 9.70 -27.74
CA GLY A 19 -17.47 9.93 -29.16
C GLY A 19 -16.42 9.22 -30.00
N GLN A 20 -16.34 9.58 -31.28
CA GLN A 20 -15.38 9.01 -32.22
C GLN A 20 -13.93 9.25 -31.78
N GLU A 21 -13.66 10.38 -31.12
CA GLU A 21 -12.35 10.71 -30.57
C GLU A 21 -11.87 9.70 -29.52
N GLY A 22 -12.79 9.18 -28.70
CA GLY A 22 -12.46 8.15 -27.72
C GLY A 22 -12.16 6.80 -28.36
N VAL A 23 -12.88 6.46 -29.44
CA VAL A 23 -12.61 5.26 -30.25
C VAL A 23 -11.23 5.37 -30.90
N SER A 24 -10.93 6.49 -31.54
CA SER A 24 -9.63 6.74 -32.17
C SER A 24 -8.47 6.72 -31.16
N ALA A 25 -8.69 7.25 -29.95
CA ALA A 25 -7.68 7.21 -28.89
C ALA A 25 -7.41 5.78 -28.42
N MET A 26 -8.45 4.96 -28.26
CA MET A 26 -8.33 3.53 -27.92
C MET A 26 -7.62 2.76 -29.04
N ASP A 27 -8.02 2.97 -30.30
CA ASP A 27 -7.41 2.34 -31.47
C ASP A 27 -5.91 2.66 -31.58
N LYS A 28 -5.54 3.93 -31.40
CA LYS A 28 -4.14 4.36 -31.39
C LYS A 28 -3.36 3.70 -30.25
N HIS A 29 -3.94 3.62 -29.05
CA HIS A 29 -3.29 3.00 -27.90
C HIS A 29 -3.02 1.51 -28.16
N GLU A 30 -4.00 0.77 -28.67
CA GLU A 30 -3.88 -0.66 -28.98
C GLU A 30 -2.92 -0.94 -30.14
N ARG A 31 -2.95 -0.12 -31.19
CA ARG A 31 -2.12 -0.35 -32.38
C ARG A 31 -0.69 0.12 -32.25
N LEU A 32 -0.46 1.26 -31.60
CA LEU A 32 0.89 1.81 -31.51
C LEU A 32 1.68 1.20 -30.35
N ARG A 33 1.01 0.87 -29.23
CA ARG A 33 1.63 0.36 -27.99
C ARG A 33 2.87 1.17 -27.56
N ILE A 34 2.75 2.50 -27.53
CA ILE A 34 3.84 3.41 -27.15
C ILE A 34 3.80 3.70 -25.64
N SER A 35 4.95 3.62 -24.96
CA SER A 35 5.08 3.62 -23.49
C SER A 35 4.88 4.97 -22.77
N SER A 36 4.31 6.00 -23.40
CA SER A 36 4.40 7.37 -22.85
C SER A 36 3.66 7.59 -21.53
N ALA A 37 2.67 6.76 -21.17
CA ALA A 37 1.88 6.90 -19.94
C ALA A 37 1.43 5.55 -19.32
N SER A 38 1.51 4.47 -20.08
CA SER A 38 1.25 3.09 -19.67
C SER A 38 2.60 2.38 -19.59
N ASN A 39 2.82 1.60 -18.53
CA ASN A 39 4.04 0.79 -18.31
C ASN A 39 4.08 -0.39 -19.31
N ILE A 40 4.04 -0.08 -20.60
CA ILE A 40 4.06 -1.05 -21.69
C ILE A 40 5.47 -1.60 -21.81
N ASP A 41 5.56 -2.93 -21.72
CA ASP A 41 6.73 -3.73 -22.00
C ASP A 41 6.70 -4.19 -23.47
N PRO A 42 7.52 -3.60 -24.35
CA PRO A 42 7.53 -3.95 -25.77
C PRO A 42 7.80 -5.43 -26.04
N ALA A 43 8.55 -6.11 -25.16
CA ALA A 43 8.88 -7.52 -25.33
C ALA A 43 7.65 -8.42 -25.19
N ARG A 44 6.65 -8.00 -24.40
CA ARG A 44 5.40 -8.76 -24.16
C ARG A 44 4.26 -8.40 -25.09
N ARG A 45 4.42 -7.40 -25.96
CA ARG A 45 3.36 -6.93 -26.87
C ARG A 45 2.69 -8.05 -27.69
N HIS A 46 3.45 -9.05 -28.08
CA HIS A 46 2.96 -10.20 -28.85
C HIS A 46 1.96 -11.08 -28.09
N LEU A 47 1.86 -10.91 -26.77
CA LEU A 47 0.93 -11.62 -25.89
C LEU A 47 -0.47 -10.98 -25.84
N ASN A 48 -0.74 -9.92 -26.61
CA ASN A 48 -2.00 -9.18 -26.56
C ASN A 48 -2.97 -9.64 -27.67
N PRO A 49 -3.85 -10.62 -27.44
CA PRO A 49 -4.82 -11.04 -28.44
C PRO A 49 -6.02 -10.10 -28.51
N THR A 50 -6.61 -10.00 -29.71
CA THR A 50 -8.01 -9.61 -29.88
C THR A 50 -8.88 -10.83 -29.59
N LEU A 51 -9.73 -10.74 -28.57
CA LEU A 51 -10.62 -11.82 -28.11
C LEU A 51 -12.01 -11.77 -28.77
N HIS A 52 -12.42 -10.59 -29.25
CA HIS A 52 -13.67 -10.38 -29.97
C HIS A 52 -13.54 -9.16 -30.88
N GLY A 53 -14.15 -9.21 -32.07
CA GLY A 53 -14.11 -8.11 -33.05
C GLY A 53 -13.00 -8.29 -34.08
N ASN A 54 -12.49 -7.17 -34.60
CA ASN A 54 -11.52 -7.16 -35.70
C ASN A 54 -10.08 -7.04 -35.17
N PRO A 55 -9.14 -7.89 -35.62
CA PRO A 55 -7.73 -7.83 -35.19
C PRO A 55 -7.01 -6.55 -35.65
N GLY A 56 -7.56 -5.83 -36.63
CA GLY A 56 -7.09 -4.50 -37.05
C GLY A 56 -7.35 -3.39 -36.03
N GLY A 57 -8.10 -3.67 -34.96
CA GLY A 57 -8.34 -2.79 -33.83
C GLY A 57 -9.78 -2.25 -33.73
N PRO A 58 -10.06 -1.45 -32.69
CA PRO A 58 -11.38 -0.91 -32.39
C PRO A 58 -12.02 -0.15 -33.56
N ALA A 59 -11.26 0.61 -34.34
CA ALA A 59 -11.79 1.37 -35.47
C ALA A 59 -12.23 0.45 -36.63
N ALA A 60 -11.45 -0.61 -36.90
CA ALA A 60 -11.80 -1.62 -37.89
C ALA A 60 -13.02 -2.42 -37.47
N ALA A 61 -13.10 -2.82 -36.19
CA ALA A 61 -14.25 -3.53 -35.63
C ALA A 61 -15.54 -2.69 -35.71
N LEU A 62 -15.43 -1.38 -35.49
CA LEU A 62 -16.57 -0.47 -35.64
C LEU A 62 -16.97 -0.30 -37.11
N ALA A 63 -16.02 -0.31 -38.04
CA ALA A 63 -16.31 -0.29 -39.47
C ALA A 63 -17.06 -1.57 -39.91
N ASP A 64 -16.67 -2.74 -39.40
CA ASP A 64 -17.37 -4.01 -39.65
C ASP A 64 -18.81 -3.96 -39.14
N LEU A 65 -19.04 -3.37 -37.96
CA LEU A 65 -20.39 -3.16 -37.44
C LEU A 65 -21.26 -2.35 -38.41
N TYR A 66 -20.71 -1.29 -39.01
CA TYR A 66 -21.45 -0.49 -39.99
C TYR A 66 -21.65 -1.21 -41.33
N ALA A 67 -20.64 -1.98 -41.77
CA ALA A 67 -20.76 -2.81 -42.95
C ALA A 67 -21.85 -3.90 -42.80
N SER A 68 -22.13 -4.35 -41.57
CA SER A 68 -23.23 -5.29 -41.28
C SER A 68 -24.64 -4.70 -41.43
N GLY A 69 -24.76 -3.39 -41.73
CA GLY A 69 -26.05 -2.70 -41.93
C GLY A 69 -26.56 -1.93 -40.71
N VAL A 70 -25.81 -1.91 -39.60
CA VAL A 70 -26.10 -1.02 -38.48
C VAL A 70 -25.80 0.43 -38.90
N LEU A 71 -26.75 1.33 -38.66
CA LEU A 71 -26.56 2.74 -38.98
C LEU A 71 -25.65 3.44 -37.97
N GLN A 72 -24.84 4.35 -38.50
CA GLN A 72 -24.02 5.27 -37.73
C GLN A 72 -24.86 6.14 -36.80
N PRO A 73 -24.27 6.62 -35.69
CA PRO A 73 -24.97 7.55 -34.81
C PRO A 73 -25.33 8.85 -35.53
N ALA A 74 -26.42 9.48 -35.09
CA ALA A 74 -26.76 10.82 -35.57
C ALA A 74 -25.59 11.79 -35.33
N TRP A 75 -25.39 12.75 -36.23
CA TRP A 75 -24.27 13.71 -36.14
C TRP A 75 -24.21 14.49 -34.81
N GLN A 76 -25.37 14.68 -34.15
CA GLN A 76 -25.48 15.36 -32.84
C GLN A 76 -25.16 14.44 -31.65
N ALA A 77 -25.00 13.14 -31.86
CA ALA A 77 -24.74 12.19 -30.80
C ALA A 77 -23.27 12.27 -30.37
N HIS A 78 -22.99 13.06 -29.34
CA HIS A 78 -21.63 13.29 -28.87
C HIS A 78 -20.95 12.06 -28.23
N ARG A 79 -21.71 11.19 -27.54
CA ARG A 79 -21.16 10.07 -26.77
C ARG A 79 -21.95 8.75 -26.99
N PRO A 80 -21.95 8.20 -28.21
CA PRO A 80 -22.78 7.05 -28.56
C PRO A 80 -22.16 5.70 -28.18
N TYR A 81 -20.87 5.64 -27.89
CA TYR A 81 -20.15 4.41 -27.55
C TYR A 81 -19.82 4.33 -26.05
N LEU A 82 -19.48 3.13 -25.57
CA LEU A 82 -18.80 2.94 -24.29
C LEU A 82 -17.40 2.39 -24.54
N ARG A 83 -16.43 2.99 -23.86
CA ARG A 83 -15.09 2.45 -23.65
C ARG A 83 -15.06 1.86 -22.25
N ILE A 84 -14.63 0.62 -22.12
CA ILE A 84 -14.51 -0.06 -20.84
C ILE A 84 -13.07 -0.58 -20.68
N VAL A 85 -12.47 -0.29 -19.53
CA VAL A 85 -11.26 -0.97 -19.05
C VAL A 85 -11.69 -1.88 -17.91
N MET A 86 -11.45 -3.17 -18.07
CA MET A 86 -11.85 -4.20 -17.11
C MET A 86 -10.66 -5.07 -16.71
N GLY A 87 -10.40 -5.20 -15.42
CA GLY A 87 -9.34 -6.03 -14.87
C GLY A 87 -9.73 -6.55 -13.49
N ALA A 88 -8.80 -7.19 -12.82
CA ALA A 88 -8.87 -7.48 -11.39
C ALA A 88 -7.61 -6.93 -10.71
N SER A 89 -7.64 -6.81 -9.39
CA SER A 89 -6.44 -6.44 -8.64
C SER A 89 -5.32 -7.48 -8.82
N PRO A 90 -4.04 -7.09 -8.67
CA PRO A 90 -2.90 -8.01 -8.74
C PRO A 90 -3.05 -9.28 -7.90
N ALA A 91 -3.65 -9.16 -6.70
CA ALA A 91 -3.89 -10.27 -5.79
C ALA A 91 -4.75 -11.39 -6.40
N PHE A 92 -5.59 -11.08 -7.40
CA PHE A 92 -6.28 -12.13 -8.14
C PHE A 92 -5.32 -12.90 -9.05
N PHE A 93 -4.52 -12.21 -9.85
CA PHE A 93 -3.71 -12.82 -10.90
C PHE A 93 -2.43 -13.47 -10.37
N ARG A 94 -1.85 -12.96 -9.29
CA ARG A 94 -0.57 -13.41 -8.71
C ARG A 94 -0.62 -13.37 -7.17
N PRO A 95 -1.46 -14.20 -6.52
CA PRO A 95 -1.70 -14.12 -5.07
C PRO A 95 -0.44 -14.31 -4.23
N ASP A 96 0.49 -15.17 -4.67
CA ASP A 96 1.70 -15.52 -3.93
C ASP A 96 2.90 -14.61 -4.23
N GLU A 97 2.81 -13.78 -5.30
CA GLU A 97 3.94 -13.02 -5.83
C GLU A 97 3.53 -11.60 -6.25
N LEU A 98 2.88 -10.85 -5.36
CA LEU A 98 2.32 -9.52 -5.65
C LEU A 98 3.34 -8.55 -6.30
N ASP A 99 4.60 -8.62 -5.86
CA ASP A 99 5.69 -7.75 -6.31
C ASP A 99 6.24 -8.10 -7.70
N LYS A 100 5.90 -9.27 -8.26
CA LYS A 100 6.30 -9.65 -9.62
C LYS A 100 5.37 -9.00 -10.65
N ILE A 101 5.60 -7.71 -10.90
CA ILE A 101 4.87 -6.94 -11.90
C ILE A 101 4.96 -7.60 -13.28
N GLY A 102 3.84 -7.62 -14.01
CA GLY A 102 3.77 -8.21 -15.34
C GLY A 102 3.70 -9.73 -15.38
N THR A 103 3.56 -10.41 -14.23
CA THR A 103 3.29 -11.85 -14.16
C THR A 103 1.85 -12.13 -13.72
N TRP A 104 1.40 -13.35 -14.00
CA TRP A 104 0.12 -13.91 -13.60
C TRP A 104 0.17 -15.44 -13.60
N VAL A 105 -0.73 -16.06 -12.85
CA VAL A 105 -1.00 -17.49 -12.88
C VAL A 105 -1.92 -17.77 -14.09
N PRO A 106 -1.49 -18.58 -15.08
CA PRO A 106 -2.24 -18.80 -16.32
C PRO A 106 -3.68 -19.27 -16.11
N GLU A 107 -3.92 -20.20 -15.19
CA GLU A 107 -5.23 -20.78 -14.92
C GLU A 107 -6.21 -19.74 -14.38
N ARG A 108 -5.71 -18.81 -13.56
CA ARG A 108 -6.51 -17.71 -13.00
C ARG A 108 -6.89 -16.71 -14.09
N LEU A 109 -5.94 -16.37 -14.97
CA LEU A 109 -6.21 -15.53 -16.13
C LEU A 109 -7.29 -16.16 -17.02
N GLN A 110 -7.17 -17.45 -17.34
CA GLN A 110 -8.15 -18.15 -18.20
C GLN A 110 -9.54 -18.22 -17.56
N THR A 111 -9.61 -18.49 -16.25
CA THR A 111 -10.88 -18.53 -15.52
C THR A 111 -11.55 -17.15 -15.52
N TRP A 112 -10.76 -16.10 -15.28
CA TRP A 112 -11.25 -14.72 -15.33
C TRP A 112 -11.72 -14.30 -16.71
N LEU A 113 -10.96 -14.63 -17.77
CA LEU A 113 -11.34 -14.36 -19.15
C LEU A 113 -12.65 -15.05 -19.52
N THR A 114 -12.83 -16.29 -19.08
CA THR A 114 -14.06 -17.05 -19.32
C THR A 114 -15.28 -16.33 -18.76
N VAL A 115 -15.21 -15.90 -17.49
CA VAL A 115 -16.29 -15.14 -16.84
C VAL A 115 -16.49 -13.77 -17.51
N ALA A 116 -15.40 -13.06 -17.79
CA ALA A 116 -15.44 -11.74 -18.42
C ALA A 116 -16.14 -11.79 -19.79
N LEU A 117 -15.72 -12.69 -20.67
CA LEU A 117 -16.28 -12.81 -22.02
C LEU A 117 -17.73 -13.27 -22.00
N ALA A 118 -18.09 -14.21 -21.12
CA ALA A 118 -19.49 -14.63 -20.95
C ALA A 118 -20.35 -13.44 -20.49
N ALA A 119 -19.92 -12.74 -19.44
CA ALA A 119 -20.62 -11.58 -18.89
C ALA A 119 -20.78 -10.44 -19.91
N LEU A 120 -19.77 -10.17 -20.72
CA LEU A 120 -19.78 -9.18 -21.79
C LEU A 120 -20.78 -9.55 -22.90
N ARG A 121 -20.74 -10.80 -23.37
CA ARG A 121 -21.66 -11.30 -24.42
C ARG A 121 -23.10 -11.29 -23.94
N THR A 122 -23.37 -11.74 -22.72
CA THR A 122 -24.72 -11.72 -22.13
C THR A 122 -25.29 -10.31 -22.03
N ARG A 123 -24.47 -9.31 -21.68
CA ARG A 123 -24.95 -7.93 -21.46
C ARG A 123 -25.07 -7.11 -22.72
N PHE A 124 -24.11 -7.24 -23.62
CA PHE A 124 -24.00 -6.37 -24.78
C PHE A 124 -24.44 -7.04 -26.07
N GLY A 125 -24.43 -8.38 -26.14
CA GLY A 125 -24.79 -9.13 -27.34
C GLY A 125 -24.09 -8.56 -28.58
N ASP A 126 -24.88 -8.30 -29.62
CA ASP A 126 -24.41 -7.72 -30.88
C ASP A 126 -23.89 -6.27 -30.75
N GLY A 127 -24.06 -5.62 -29.59
CA GLY A 127 -23.49 -4.30 -29.29
C GLY A 127 -22.03 -4.38 -28.83
N LEU A 128 -21.51 -5.57 -28.51
CA LEU A 128 -20.10 -5.78 -28.21
C LEU A 128 -19.30 -5.71 -29.52
N VAL A 129 -18.44 -4.70 -29.66
CA VAL A 129 -17.73 -4.42 -30.91
C VAL A 129 -16.32 -4.99 -30.88
N HIS A 130 -15.59 -4.74 -29.81
CA HIS A 130 -14.18 -5.11 -29.70
C HIS A 130 -13.81 -5.47 -28.28
N VAL A 131 -12.99 -6.51 -28.11
CA VAL A 131 -12.36 -6.88 -26.84
C VAL A 131 -10.92 -7.26 -27.12
N SER A 132 -9.97 -6.54 -26.54
CA SER A 132 -8.54 -6.87 -26.58
C SER A 132 -8.01 -7.09 -25.18
N LEU A 133 -7.10 -8.04 -25.06
CA LEU A 133 -6.41 -8.36 -23.81
C LEU A 133 -5.01 -7.76 -23.84
N HIS A 134 -4.66 -7.05 -22.77
CA HIS A 134 -3.32 -6.49 -22.58
C HIS A 134 -2.58 -7.27 -21.48
N LEU A 135 -1.49 -7.91 -21.88
CA LEU A 135 -0.58 -8.72 -21.05
C LEU A 135 0.86 -8.18 -21.04
N ASP A 136 1.07 -7.02 -21.63
CA ASP A 136 2.34 -6.30 -21.73
C ASP A 136 2.42 -5.11 -20.78
N GLU A 137 1.49 -4.98 -19.84
CA GLU A 137 1.49 -3.97 -18.79
C GLU A 137 1.63 -4.63 -17.40
N ASP A 138 1.39 -3.89 -16.32
CA ASP A 138 1.65 -4.33 -14.94
C ASP A 138 0.71 -5.46 -14.47
N THR A 139 -0.54 -5.40 -14.91
CA THR A 139 -1.61 -6.33 -14.50
C THR A 139 -2.50 -6.63 -15.71
N PRO A 140 -2.86 -7.90 -15.96
CA PRO A 140 -3.77 -8.26 -17.05
C PRO A 140 -5.08 -7.48 -17.00
N HIS A 141 -5.48 -6.91 -18.14
CA HIS A 141 -6.74 -6.19 -18.27
C HIS A 141 -7.25 -6.20 -19.71
N LEU A 142 -8.55 -5.94 -19.87
CA LEU A 142 -9.25 -5.85 -21.14
C LEU A 142 -9.52 -4.40 -21.49
N HIS A 143 -9.34 -4.09 -22.77
CA HIS A 143 -9.91 -2.93 -23.43
C HIS A 143 -11.13 -3.37 -24.25
N ILE A 144 -12.27 -2.73 -24.01
CA ILE A 144 -13.56 -3.15 -24.57
C ILE A 144 -14.27 -1.95 -25.18
N LEU A 145 -14.72 -2.11 -26.43
CA LEU A 145 -15.57 -1.14 -27.14
C LEU A 145 -16.98 -1.71 -27.28
N VAL A 146 -17.97 -0.90 -26.89
CA VAL A 146 -19.39 -1.24 -27.04
C VAL A 146 -20.08 -0.14 -27.84
N ALA A 147 -20.80 -0.53 -28.89
CA ALA A 147 -21.70 0.35 -29.62
C ALA A 147 -23.13 0.15 -29.12
N LEU A 148 -23.70 1.18 -28.51
CA LEU A 148 -25.03 1.10 -27.94
C LEU A 148 -26.06 1.22 -29.06
N THR A 149 -26.72 0.14 -29.42
CA THR A 149 -27.70 0.16 -30.51
C THR A 149 -29.14 0.22 -30.02
N TYR A 150 -30.00 0.85 -30.81
CA TYR A 150 -31.44 0.84 -30.65
C TYR A 150 -32.11 0.65 -32.01
N TRP A 151 -33.38 0.23 -32.02
CA TRP A 151 -34.18 0.14 -33.23
C TRP A 151 -34.81 1.50 -33.53
N ASN A 152 -34.31 2.17 -34.57
CA ASN A 152 -34.83 3.45 -35.04
C ASN A 152 -36.05 3.20 -35.92
N LYS A 153 -37.22 3.18 -35.28
CA LYS A 153 -38.50 3.03 -35.98
C LYS A 153 -38.90 4.34 -36.67
N PRO A 154 -39.63 4.27 -37.80
CA PRO A 154 -40.22 5.45 -38.39
C PRO A 154 -41.09 6.22 -37.37
N ARG A 155 -41.15 7.54 -37.52
CA ARG A 155 -42.04 8.36 -36.68
C ARG A 155 -43.48 7.94 -36.92
N LYS A 156 -44.27 7.93 -35.83
CA LYS A 156 -45.71 7.72 -35.92
C LYS A 156 -46.31 8.77 -36.85
N ILE A 157 -47.06 8.30 -37.83
CA ILE A 157 -47.78 9.15 -38.77
C ILE A 157 -49.14 9.48 -38.16
N ASP A 158 -49.33 10.76 -37.86
CA ASP A 158 -50.56 11.32 -37.29
C ASP A 158 -51.34 12.20 -38.26
N ARG A 159 -50.67 12.73 -39.30
CA ARG A 159 -51.24 13.71 -40.25
C ARG A 159 -51.22 13.23 -41.70
N ARG A 160 -52.34 13.48 -42.37
CA ARG A 160 -52.52 13.28 -43.81
C ARG A 160 -51.79 14.37 -44.60
N ARG A 161 -51.17 14.00 -45.71
CA ARG A 161 -50.54 14.97 -46.63
C ARG A 161 -51.62 15.71 -47.43
N LYS A 162 -51.30 16.91 -47.93
CA LYS A 162 -52.22 17.66 -48.79
C LYS A 162 -52.50 16.85 -50.07
N GLY A 163 -53.78 16.58 -50.37
CA GLY A 163 -54.21 15.80 -51.53
C GLY A 163 -54.09 14.28 -51.38
N GLU A 164 -53.66 13.76 -50.23
CA GLU A 164 -53.62 12.31 -49.96
C GLU A 164 -55.03 11.80 -49.63
N THR A 165 -55.41 10.63 -50.16
CA THR A 165 -56.67 9.96 -49.85
C THR A 165 -56.60 9.25 -48.50
N ASP A 166 -57.75 8.96 -47.88
CA ASP A 166 -57.78 8.27 -46.58
C ASP A 166 -57.23 6.83 -46.68
N ALA A 167 -57.47 6.15 -47.80
CA ALA A 167 -56.88 4.84 -48.06
C ALA A 167 -55.35 4.89 -48.12
N ALA A 168 -54.78 5.87 -48.83
CA ALA A 168 -53.34 6.05 -48.91
C ALA A 168 -52.73 6.44 -47.56
N PHE A 169 -53.41 7.30 -46.80
CA PHE A 169 -52.99 7.68 -45.44
C PHE A 169 -52.95 6.47 -44.50
N ASN A 170 -54.02 5.66 -44.47
CA ASN A 170 -54.10 4.48 -43.62
C ASN A 170 -53.07 3.41 -44.02
N ALA A 171 -52.86 3.19 -45.33
CA ALA A 171 -51.83 2.28 -45.82
C ALA A 171 -50.42 2.74 -45.41
N ARG A 172 -50.11 4.04 -45.55
CA ARG A 172 -48.82 4.62 -45.14
C ARG A 172 -48.60 4.52 -43.63
N LYS A 173 -49.65 4.76 -42.83
CA LYS A 173 -49.63 4.60 -41.38
C LYS A 173 -49.37 3.13 -40.99
N ALA A 174 -50.09 2.19 -41.58
CA ALA A 174 -49.91 0.75 -41.34
C ALA A 174 -48.50 0.28 -41.75
N ALA A 175 -47.98 0.74 -42.89
CA ALA A 175 -46.62 0.43 -43.33
C ALA A 175 -45.55 0.94 -42.35
N ALA A 176 -45.70 2.18 -41.84
CA ALA A 176 -44.78 2.72 -40.84
C ALA A 176 -44.85 2.01 -39.48
N GLU A 177 -46.02 1.49 -39.11
CA GLU A 177 -46.23 0.74 -37.87
C GLU A 177 -45.68 -0.69 -37.95
N ALA A 178 -45.75 -1.30 -39.15
CA ALA A 178 -45.19 -2.62 -39.44
C ALA A 178 -43.66 -2.60 -39.68
N ASP A 179 -43.05 -1.44 -39.95
CA ASP A 179 -41.62 -1.31 -40.16
C ASP A 179 -40.84 -1.65 -38.85
N PRO A 180 -39.98 -2.68 -38.86
CA PRO A 180 -39.20 -3.07 -37.69
C PRO A 180 -38.21 -1.99 -37.24
N GLY A 181 -37.94 -1.01 -38.10
CA GLY A 181 -36.95 0.03 -37.93
C GLY A 181 -35.57 -0.45 -38.35
N LYS A 182 -34.62 0.48 -38.34
CA LYS A 182 -33.21 0.18 -38.62
C LYS A 182 -32.41 0.20 -37.34
N ARG A 183 -31.57 -0.81 -37.13
CA ARG A 183 -30.64 -0.83 -35.99
C ARG A 183 -29.65 0.32 -36.15
N THR A 184 -29.59 1.20 -35.16
CA THR A 184 -28.80 2.43 -35.20
C THR A 184 -28.02 2.57 -33.92
N VAL A 185 -26.78 3.05 -34.00
CA VAL A 185 -25.97 3.37 -32.82
C VAL A 185 -26.49 4.67 -32.16
N GLY A 186 -26.71 4.66 -30.85
CA GLY A 186 -27.06 5.83 -30.08
C GLY A 186 -27.35 5.51 -28.61
N ARG A 187 -26.49 6.01 -27.72
CA ARG A 187 -26.65 5.88 -26.26
C ARG A 187 -27.94 6.49 -25.73
N ALA A 188 -28.30 7.70 -26.18
CA ALA A 188 -29.45 8.45 -25.66
C ALA A 188 -30.79 7.72 -25.87
N SER A 189 -30.86 6.88 -26.90
CA SER A 189 -32.03 6.08 -27.26
C SER A 189 -31.94 4.64 -26.75
N HIS A 190 -30.82 4.24 -26.13
CA HIS A 190 -30.64 2.88 -25.63
C HIS A 190 -31.55 2.60 -24.43
N PRO A 191 -32.31 1.49 -24.39
CA PRO A 191 -33.34 1.24 -23.38
C PRO A 191 -32.86 1.35 -21.92
N THR A 192 -31.71 0.78 -21.61
CA THR A 192 -31.16 0.70 -20.24
C THR A 192 -30.05 1.72 -19.98
N LEU A 193 -29.09 1.86 -20.90
CA LEU A 193 -27.88 2.69 -20.72
C LEU A 193 -28.09 4.20 -20.90
N LYS A 194 -29.29 4.63 -21.31
CA LYS A 194 -29.68 6.06 -21.26
C LYS A 194 -29.98 6.54 -19.84
N LEU A 195 -30.34 5.63 -18.94
CA LEU A 195 -30.82 5.96 -17.60
C LEU A 195 -29.67 6.45 -16.72
N GLN A 196 -29.99 7.37 -15.80
CA GLN A 196 -29.07 7.76 -14.74
C GLN A 196 -28.75 6.54 -13.87
N GLY A 197 -27.48 6.41 -13.44
CA GLY A 197 -27.03 5.27 -12.63
C GLY A 197 -26.79 3.97 -13.42
N SER A 198 -27.06 3.95 -14.74
CA SER A 198 -26.86 2.74 -15.57
C SER A 198 -25.42 2.20 -15.56
N ILE A 199 -24.41 3.06 -15.48
CA ILE A 199 -23.01 2.64 -15.33
C ILE A 199 -22.73 2.01 -13.96
N ALA A 200 -23.34 2.53 -12.90
CA ALA A 200 -23.22 1.96 -11.56
C ALA A 200 -23.92 0.59 -11.49
N ALA A 201 -25.10 0.47 -12.09
CA ALA A 201 -25.82 -0.79 -12.23
C ALA A 201 -25.00 -1.81 -13.04
N LEU A 202 -24.34 -1.37 -14.12
CA LEU A 202 -23.45 -2.21 -14.92
C LEU A 202 -22.26 -2.72 -14.10
N ARG A 203 -21.61 -1.85 -13.31
CA ARG A 203 -20.52 -2.25 -12.41
C ARG A 203 -20.98 -3.26 -11.36
N ALA A 204 -22.14 -3.03 -10.73
CA ALA A 204 -22.71 -3.96 -9.76
C ALA A 204 -23.00 -5.32 -10.41
N ALA A 205 -23.56 -5.32 -11.62
CA ALA A 205 -23.85 -6.54 -12.36
C ALA A 205 -22.56 -7.33 -12.69
N PHE A 206 -21.49 -6.69 -13.16
CA PHE A 206 -20.21 -7.37 -13.35
C PHE A 206 -19.64 -7.88 -12.02
N GLY A 207 -19.76 -7.08 -10.95
CA GLY A 207 -19.40 -7.50 -9.60
C GLY A 207 -20.02 -8.84 -9.20
N SER A 208 -21.31 -9.02 -9.48
CA SER A 208 -22.02 -10.28 -9.21
C SER A 208 -21.49 -11.45 -10.05
N ASP A 209 -21.14 -11.22 -11.32
CA ASP A 209 -20.59 -12.30 -12.17
C ASP A 209 -19.22 -12.79 -11.69
N PHE A 210 -18.41 -11.87 -11.16
CA PHE A 210 -17.05 -12.16 -10.70
C PHE A 210 -17.00 -12.64 -9.23
N ALA A 211 -18.10 -12.53 -8.49
CA ALA A 211 -18.19 -12.98 -7.09
C ALA A 211 -17.82 -14.47 -6.89
N PRO A 212 -18.19 -15.43 -7.78
CA PRO A 212 -17.75 -16.82 -7.67
C PRO A 212 -16.23 -17.01 -7.74
N LEU A 213 -15.49 -16.06 -8.32
CA LEU A 213 -14.03 -16.07 -8.36
C LEU A 213 -13.39 -15.47 -7.09
N GLY A 214 -14.20 -15.10 -6.10
CA GLY A 214 -13.75 -14.36 -4.92
C GLY A 214 -13.34 -12.92 -5.21
N ILE A 215 -13.74 -12.38 -6.36
CA ILE A 215 -13.46 -11.00 -6.77
C ILE A 215 -14.62 -10.12 -6.33
N HIS A 216 -14.31 -9.14 -5.49
CA HIS A 216 -15.32 -8.21 -4.98
C HIS A 216 -15.56 -7.05 -5.96
N PRO A 217 -16.77 -6.49 -6.07
CA PRO A 217 -17.08 -5.34 -6.95
C PRO A 217 -16.27 -4.05 -6.69
N GLY A 218 -15.51 -4.03 -5.59
CA GLY A 218 -14.97 -2.83 -4.98
C GLY A 218 -16.06 -2.02 -4.26
N HIS A 219 -15.65 -0.95 -3.58
CA HIS A 219 -16.59 -0.10 -2.86
C HIS A 219 -17.41 0.76 -3.83
N PRO A 220 -18.74 0.87 -3.63
CA PRO A 220 -19.56 1.81 -4.38
C PRO A 220 -19.06 3.22 -4.12
N LYS A 221 -18.94 4.04 -5.19
CA LYS A 221 -18.50 5.42 -5.02
C LYS A 221 -19.55 6.24 -4.29
N GLY A 222 -19.18 6.85 -3.17
CA GLY A 222 -19.93 7.89 -2.50
C GLY A 222 -19.90 9.22 -3.27
N LEU A 223 -20.77 10.16 -2.91
CA LEU A 223 -20.81 11.50 -3.50
C LEU A 223 -19.51 12.28 -3.23
N ASP A 224 -18.92 12.04 -2.06
CA ASP A 224 -17.71 12.70 -1.55
C ASP A 224 -16.42 11.96 -1.94
N ASP A 225 -16.53 10.84 -2.64
CA ASP A 225 -15.35 10.08 -3.04
C ASP A 225 -14.51 10.87 -4.06
N PRO A 226 -13.17 10.79 -3.96
CA PRO A 226 -12.31 11.46 -4.90
C PRO A 226 -12.61 11.03 -6.34
N LYS A 227 -12.57 12.02 -7.24
CA LYS A 227 -12.70 11.79 -8.67
C LYS A 227 -11.66 10.74 -9.12
N PRO A 228 -12.01 9.85 -10.07
CA PRO A 228 -11.04 8.91 -10.62
C PRO A 228 -9.82 9.67 -11.12
N LYS A 229 -8.63 9.20 -10.75
CA LYS A 229 -7.37 9.79 -11.18
C LYS A 229 -6.96 9.14 -12.50
N THR A 230 -6.40 9.94 -13.39
CA THR A 230 -5.64 9.39 -14.53
C THR A 230 -4.36 8.71 -14.01
N THR A 231 -3.81 7.76 -14.76
CA THR A 231 -2.53 7.10 -14.42
C THR A 231 -1.43 8.11 -14.10
N ARG A 232 -1.33 9.18 -14.91
CA ARG A 232 -0.36 10.26 -14.70
C ARG A 232 -0.58 11.03 -13.40
N GLN A 233 -1.82 11.33 -13.05
CA GLN A 233 -2.14 11.98 -11.77
C GLN A 233 -1.76 11.10 -10.60
N TRP A 234 -2.11 9.81 -10.65
CA TRP A 234 -1.76 8.85 -9.61
C TRP A 234 -0.23 8.73 -9.44
N ILE A 235 0.52 8.55 -10.53
CA ILE A 235 2.00 8.48 -10.49
C ILE A 235 2.59 9.76 -9.86
N ASN A 236 2.10 10.94 -10.24
CA ASN A 236 2.62 12.20 -9.70
C ASN A 236 2.36 12.33 -8.20
N GLU A 237 1.17 11.98 -7.74
CA GLU A 237 0.83 12.02 -6.31
C GLU A 237 1.64 10.98 -5.52
N GLU A 238 1.81 9.78 -6.06
CA GLU A 238 2.59 8.71 -5.43
C GLU A 238 4.06 9.11 -5.30
N ARG A 239 4.64 9.75 -6.32
CA ARG A 239 6.00 10.32 -6.25
C ARG A 239 6.15 11.33 -5.12
N VAL A 240 5.16 12.20 -4.93
CA VAL A 240 5.17 13.19 -3.84
C VAL A 240 5.05 12.50 -2.48
N ARG A 241 4.19 11.46 -2.36
CA ARG A 241 4.05 10.69 -1.12
C ARG A 241 5.36 10.00 -0.74
N LEU A 242 5.96 9.26 -1.68
CA LEU A 242 7.21 8.55 -1.48
C LEU A 242 8.36 9.51 -1.14
N ALA A 243 8.42 10.69 -1.76
CA ALA A 243 9.43 11.70 -1.42
C ALA A 243 9.31 12.18 0.04
N LYS A 244 8.08 12.35 0.56
CA LYS A 244 7.85 12.71 1.97
C LYS A 244 8.23 11.57 2.91
N GLU A 245 7.84 10.34 2.61
CA GLU A 245 8.19 9.16 3.40
C GLU A 245 9.71 8.97 3.45
N TRP A 246 10.40 9.11 2.31
CA TRP A 246 11.85 9.05 2.24
C TRP A 246 12.53 10.17 3.04
N ALA A 247 12.00 11.40 2.99
CA ALA A 247 12.52 12.49 3.79
C ALA A 247 12.36 12.25 5.30
N ALA A 248 11.21 11.70 5.72
CA ALA A 248 10.98 11.32 7.11
C ALA A 248 11.93 10.21 7.57
N LEU A 249 12.07 9.14 6.77
CA LEU A 249 12.98 8.04 7.05
C LEU A 249 14.45 8.50 7.11
N ALA A 250 14.84 9.43 6.23
CA ALA A 250 16.17 10.04 6.25
C ALA A 250 16.40 10.87 7.52
N ALA A 251 15.39 11.63 7.97
CA ALA A 251 15.45 12.39 9.22
C ALA A 251 15.57 11.47 10.45
N GLU A 252 14.80 10.39 10.51
CA GLU A 252 14.91 9.37 11.56
C GLU A 252 16.29 8.70 11.54
N ARG A 253 16.77 8.29 10.36
CA ARG A 253 18.10 7.69 10.20
C ARG A 253 19.23 8.63 10.64
N ALA A 254 19.08 9.94 10.42
CA ALA A 254 20.04 10.94 10.88
C ALA A 254 20.09 11.08 12.41
N GLN A 255 19.02 10.70 13.13
CA GLN A 255 19.00 10.70 14.60
C GLN A 255 19.68 9.46 15.21
N VAL A 256 19.76 8.34 14.47
CA VAL A 256 20.30 7.07 14.97
C VAL A 256 21.70 7.20 15.59
N PRO A 257 22.70 7.90 14.99
CA PRO A 257 24.01 8.07 15.61
C PRO A 257 23.93 8.80 16.96
N ARG A 258 23.13 9.87 17.05
CA ARG A 258 22.95 10.63 18.30
C ARG A 258 22.30 9.80 19.39
N LEU A 259 21.26 9.03 19.04
CA LEU A 259 20.59 8.11 19.97
C LEU A 259 21.54 7.02 20.46
N LYS A 260 22.35 6.46 19.54
CA LYS A 260 23.37 5.46 19.88
C LYS A 260 24.43 6.03 20.82
N GLU A 261 24.95 7.23 20.53
CA GLU A 261 25.91 7.90 21.41
C GLU A 261 25.33 8.23 22.79
N ALA A 262 24.07 8.69 22.85
CA ALA A 262 23.39 8.98 24.11
C ALA A 262 23.21 7.69 24.94
N ALA A 263 22.80 6.60 24.29
CA ALA A 263 22.66 5.29 24.94
C ALA A 263 24.01 4.76 25.47
N VAL A 264 25.08 4.86 24.68
CA VAL A 264 26.44 4.47 25.11
C VAL A 264 26.91 5.31 26.30
N ARG A 265 26.69 6.64 26.25
CA ARG A 265 27.03 7.53 27.37
C ARG A 265 26.24 7.20 28.63
N ALA A 266 24.95 6.95 28.52
CA ALA A 266 24.11 6.55 29.65
C ALA A 266 24.56 5.22 30.26
N ALA A 267 24.85 4.23 29.42
CA ALA A 267 25.37 2.93 29.88
C ALA A 267 26.73 3.09 30.59
N PHE A 268 27.65 3.89 30.04
CA PHE A 268 28.94 4.15 30.67
C PHE A 268 28.79 4.87 32.02
N ALA A 269 27.89 5.85 32.12
CA ALA A 269 27.62 6.55 33.36
C ALA A 269 27.05 5.61 34.45
N GLN A 270 26.14 4.69 34.09
CA GLN A 270 25.62 3.69 35.01
C GLN A 270 26.70 2.74 35.51
N VAL A 271 27.54 2.22 34.60
CA VAL A 271 28.66 1.34 34.96
C VAL A 271 29.66 2.07 35.85
N HIS A 272 30.00 3.31 35.51
CA HIS A 272 30.92 4.13 36.30
C HIS A 272 30.36 4.38 37.70
N ALA A 273 29.09 4.76 37.83
CA ALA A 273 28.44 4.98 39.12
C ALA A 273 28.45 3.71 39.99
N HIS A 274 28.18 2.55 39.39
CA HIS A 274 28.26 1.26 40.08
C HIS A 274 29.66 0.99 40.65
N TYR A 275 30.70 1.19 39.83
CA TYR A 275 32.08 0.97 40.27
C TYR A 275 32.54 2.00 41.32
N GLN A 276 32.14 3.27 41.20
CA GLN A 276 32.46 4.29 42.21
C GLN A 276 31.85 3.95 43.57
N ALA A 277 30.59 3.50 43.59
CA ALA A 277 29.95 3.05 44.83
C ALA A 277 30.68 1.84 45.44
N LYS A 278 31.13 0.89 44.62
CA LYS A 278 31.91 -0.27 45.06
C LYS A 278 33.27 0.12 45.63
N ILE A 279 33.99 1.04 44.96
CA ILE A 279 35.28 1.57 45.42
C ILE A 279 35.10 2.32 46.74
N ALA A 280 34.08 3.17 46.86
CA ALA A 280 33.78 3.88 48.11
C ALA A 280 33.51 2.91 49.26
N GLY A 281 32.73 1.84 49.01
CA GLY A 281 32.48 0.78 49.99
C GLY A 281 33.76 0.04 50.40
N LEU A 282 34.65 -0.26 49.46
CA LEU A 282 35.95 -0.88 49.76
C LEU A 282 36.87 0.05 50.57
N LYS A 283 36.95 1.33 50.21
CA LYS A 283 37.72 2.34 50.96
C LYS A 283 37.24 2.45 52.41
N LYS A 284 35.92 2.44 52.63
CA LYS A 284 35.35 2.43 53.97
C LYS A 284 35.78 1.18 54.76
N LYS A 285 35.65 -0.01 54.18
CA LYS A 285 36.10 -1.27 54.81
C LYS A 285 37.60 -1.24 55.18
N VAL A 286 38.44 -0.72 54.29
CA VAL A 286 39.88 -0.58 54.56
C VAL A 286 40.12 0.40 55.72
N SER A 287 39.42 1.53 55.75
CA SER A 287 39.51 2.50 56.86
C SER A 287 39.05 1.90 58.19
N ASP A 288 37.95 1.17 58.19
CA ASP A 288 37.43 0.49 59.37
C ASP A 288 38.43 -0.57 59.88
N MET A 289 39.02 -1.35 58.97
CA MET A 289 40.06 -2.33 59.29
C MET A 289 41.33 -1.68 59.86
N MET A 290 41.80 -0.58 59.26
CA MET A 290 42.95 0.18 59.77
C MET A 290 42.69 0.75 61.17
N SER A 291 41.46 1.22 61.41
CA SER A 291 41.04 1.70 62.73
C SER A 291 41.02 0.57 63.77
N ALA A 292 40.52 -0.61 63.40
CA ALA A 292 40.53 -1.80 64.24
C ALA A 292 41.96 -2.27 64.56
N VAL A 293 42.85 -2.30 63.56
CA VAL A 293 44.28 -2.62 63.76
C VAL A 293 44.93 -1.61 64.69
N THR A 294 44.65 -0.31 64.52
CA THR A 294 45.16 0.75 65.39
C THR A 294 44.67 0.58 66.83
N ALA A 295 43.38 0.26 67.01
CA ALA A 295 42.80 -0.01 68.32
C ALA A 295 43.44 -1.24 68.98
N TRP A 296 43.71 -2.30 68.22
CA TRP A 296 44.37 -3.51 68.70
C TRP A 296 45.86 -3.27 69.06
N MET A 297 46.58 -2.44 68.31
CA MET A 297 47.98 -2.10 68.60
C MET A 297 48.13 -1.17 69.82
N ARG A 298 47.12 -0.35 70.14
CA ARG A 298 47.18 0.63 71.23
C ARG A 298 47.63 0.04 72.59
N PRO A 299 47.04 -1.06 73.11
CA PRO A 299 47.52 -1.67 74.36
C PRO A 299 48.94 -2.23 74.25
N LEU A 300 49.33 -2.78 73.09
CA LEU A 300 50.70 -3.29 72.88
C LEU A 300 51.73 -2.16 72.93
N VAL A 301 51.40 -1.00 72.35
CA VAL A 301 52.25 0.20 72.41
C VAL A 301 52.33 0.74 73.84
N ALA A 302 51.22 0.72 74.58
CA ALA A 302 51.19 1.12 75.99
C ALA A 302 52.10 0.22 76.84
N LEU A 303 51.96 -1.10 76.73
CA LEU A 303 52.83 -2.08 77.39
C LEU A 303 54.31 -1.89 77.03
N ARG A 304 54.62 -1.63 75.75
CA ARG A 304 56.00 -1.34 75.31
C ARG A 304 56.55 -0.10 76.00
N ASN A 305 55.75 0.96 76.11
CA ASN A 305 56.17 2.22 76.72
C ASN A 305 56.32 2.09 78.25
N GLU A 306 55.43 1.33 78.91
CA GLU A 306 55.55 0.98 80.34
C GLU A 306 56.83 0.18 80.60
N ALA A 307 57.10 -0.87 79.81
CA ALA A 307 58.33 -1.64 79.92
C ALA A 307 59.60 -0.78 79.69
N ALA A 308 59.54 0.17 78.76
CA ALA A 308 60.64 1.12 78.54
C ALA A 308 60.83 2.09 79.71
N ALA A 309 59.73 2.54 80.33
CA ALA A 309 59.77 3.39 81.52
C ALA A 309 60.33 2.65 82.74
N GLU A 310 59.92 1.39 82.95
CA GLU A 310 60.49 0.51 83.99
C GLU A 310 61.98 0.26 83.75
N ALA A 311 62.40 -0.03 82.52
CA ALA A 311 63.82 -0.18 82.19
C ALA A 311 64.62 1.11 82.49
N GLY A 312 64.04 2.28 82.17
CA GLY A 312 64.61 3.59 82.51
C GLY A 312 64.63 3.88 84.01
N LEU A 313 63.68 3.36 84.79
CA LEU A 313 63.65 3.47 86.25
C LEU A 313 64.73 2.56 86.87
N VAL A 314 64.83 1.31 86.42
CA VAL A 314 65.88 0.36 86.84
C VAL A 314 67.28 0.90 86.53
N ALA A 315 67.46 1.53 85.37
CA ALA A 315 68.71 2.19 85.02
C ALA A 315 69.05 3.35 85.98
N ARG A 316 68.06 4.18 86.35
CA ARG A 316 68.23 5.29 87.31
C ARG A 316 68.49 4.80 88.74
N ILE A 317 67.80 3.75 89.19
CA ILE A 317 68.06 3.10 90.49
C ILE A 317 69.50 2.57 90.50
N ARG A 318 69.92 1.81 89.49
CA ARG A 318 71.31 1.33 89.37
C ARG A 318 72.34 2.45 89.38
N GLN A 319 72.02 3.59 88.77
CA GLN A 319 72.91 4.76 88.76
C GLN A 319 72.97 5.46 90.12
N ALA A 320 71.84 5.56 90.84
CA ALA A 320 71.78 6.15 92.18
C ALA A 320 72.49 5.31 93.26
N PHE A 321 72.55 3.99 93.07
CA PHE A 321 73.25 3.06 93.98
C PHE A 321 74.68 2.72 93.51
N LYS A 322 75.18 3.39 92.47
CA LYS A 322 76.53 3.17 91.95
C LYS A 322 77.57 3.62 92.97
N GLY A 323 78.17 2.65 93.67
CA GLY A 323 79.23 2.88 94.66
C GLY A 323 78.82 2.69 96.13
N LYS A 324 77.62 2.17 96.42
CA LYS A 324 77.21 1.80 97.79
C LYS A 324 77.27 0.27 98.00
N PRO A 325 77.76 -0.23 99.17
CA PRO A 325 77.84 -1.66 99.46
C PRO A 325 76.45 -2.28 99.76
N ASP A 326 76.26 -3.55 99.36
CA ASP A 326 74.98 -4.28 99.29
C ASP A 326 74.15 -4.32 100.59
N ALA A 327 74.74 -4.07 101.75
CA ALA A 327 74.08 -4.15 103.05
C ALA A 327 73.00 -3.05 103.29
N GLU A 328 72.97 -1.97 102.50
CA GLU A 328 71.91 -0.94 102.56
C GLU A 328 70.71 -1.22 101.62
N MET A 329 70.82 -2.16 100.66
CA MET A 329 69.75 -2.42 99.68
C MET A 329 68.59 -3.27 100.22
N CYS A 330 68.71 -3.89 101.40
CA CYS A 330 67.70 -4.78 101.98
C CYS A 330 66.76 -4.15 103.04
N ARG A 331 66.72 -2.82 103.20
CA ARG A 331 65.87 -2.14 104.22
C ARG A 331 64.66 -1.36 103.71
N PHE A 332 64.30 -1.49 102.42
CA PHE A 332 63.03 -0.98 101.89
C PHE A 332 62.03 -2.12 101.70
N THR A 333 61.51 -2.65 102.82
CA THR A 333 60.27 -3.42 102.83
C THR A 333 59.09 -2.48 103.09
N PHE A 334 58.21 -2.37 102.09
CA PHE A 334 56.76 -2.20 102.18
C PHE A 334 56.20 -1.36 103.35
N THR A 335 55.80 -0.13 103.04
CA THR A 335 54.66 0.54 103.70
C THR A 335 53.90 1.42 102.70
N GLY A 336 52.67 0.99 102.35
CA GLY A 336 51.57 1.90 102.02
C GLY A 336 51.14 2.06 100.56
N ILE A 337 50.11 1.25 100.20
CA ILE A 337 49.00 1.47 99.23
C ILE A 337 49.33 1.70 97.76
#